data_AF-A0A0X8GNG4-F1
#
_entry.id   AF-A0A0X8GNG4-F1
#
_cell.length_a   1.000
_cell.length_b   1.000
_cell.length_c   1.000
_cell.angle_alpha   90.00
_cell.angle_beta   90.00
_cell.angle_gamma   90.00
#
_symmetry.space_group_name_H-M   'P 1'
#
loop_
_entity.id
_entity.type
_entity.pdbx_description
1 polymer ?
#
loop_
_entity_poly.entity_id
_entity_poly.type
_entity_poly.pdbx_seq_one_letter_code
_entity_poly.pdbx_strand_id
1 'polypeptide(L)'
;MKKTSLILLCSVFLFTACSTTPGQEAKAPSDPKLTGVALAAAVKGSLDNDLALQKFNLKVKAKDADVTIEGAVDEGEQIALAGMIAEKVKGVRYVDNKIDAKN
;
A
#
# COMPACT_ATOMS: atom_id res chain seq x y z
N MET A 1 -52.93 -7.17 -20.81
CA MET A 1 -52.70 -7.50 -22.24
C MET A 1 -52.60 -6.19 -23.03
N LYS A 2 -51.70 -6.13 -24.03
CA LYS A 2 -51.28 -4.98 -24.89
C LYS A 2 -49.91 -4.40 -24.42
N LYS A 3 -48.78 -5.05 -24.72
CA LYS A 3 -47.98 -5.02 -25.97
C LYS A 3 -47.33 -3.65 -26.23
N THR A 4 -46.08 -3.46 -25.81
CA THR A 4 -44.83 -3.47 -26.63
C THR A 4 -44.62 -2.25 -27.54
N SER A 5 -43.67 -1.41 -27.14
CA SER A 5 -42.86 -0.47 -27.93
C SER A 5 -41.92 0.20 -26.91
N LEU A 6 -40.66 0.52 -27.14
CA LEU A 6 -39.78 0.58 -28.29
C LEU A 6 -38.47 1.12 -27.69
N ILE A 7 -37.33 0.44 -27.86
CA ILE A 7 -35.91 0.88 -27.68
C ILE A 7 -35.17 -0.47 -27.80
N LEU A 8 -34.59 -0.95 -28.90
CA LEU A 8 -33.81 -0.41 -30.02
C LEU A 8 -32.59 0.43 -29.62
N LEU A 9 -31.42 -0.18 -29.89
CA LEU A 9 -30.07 0.39 -30.00
C LEU A 9 -29.33 0.69 -28.69
N CYS A 10 -28.67 -0.34 -28.15
CA CYS A 10 -27.32 -0.16 -27.63
C CYS A 10 -26.49 -1.40 -28.00
N SER A 11 -25.65 -1.18 -29.01
CA SER A 11 -24.77 -2.14 -29.66
C SER A 11 -23.85 -2.83 -28.66
N VAL A 12 -23.79 -4.15 -28.81
CA VAL A 12 -22.87 -5.07 -28.15
C VAL A 12 -21.43 -4.65 -28.45
N PHE A 13 -20.76 -4.02 -27.48
CA PHE A 13 -19.30 -3.92 -27.45
C PHE A 13 -18.76 -5.15 -26.72
N LEU A 14 -18.58 -6.24 -27.49
CA LEU A 14 -17.69 -7.33 -27.12
C LEU A 14 -16.29 -6.96 -27.62
N PHE A 15 -15.49 -6.34 -26.75
CA PHE A 15 -14.04 -6.40 -26.88
C PHE A 15 -13.47 -7.13 -25.67
N THR A 16 -13.01 -8.33 -25.96
CA THR A 16 -12.26 -9.23 -25.10
C THR A 16 -10.80 -8.77 -24.93
N ALA A 17 -10.29 -9.10 -23.73
CA ALA A 17 -8.88 -9.33 -23.35
C ALA A 17 -8.04 -8.14 -22.88
N CYS A 18 -7.74 -8.12 -21.57
CA CYS A 18 -6.37 -8.14 -21.08
C CYS A 18 -6.32 -8.58 -19.60
N SER A 19 -5.68 -9.73 -19.38
CA SER A 19 -4.73 -10.04 -18.29
C SER A 19 -5.11 -9.77 -16.83
N THR A 20 -5.29 -10.87 -16.10
CA THR A 20 -4.70 -11.13 -14.77
C THR A 20 -4.51 -9.89 -13.88
N THR A 21 -5.57 -9.50 -13.17
CA THR A 21 -5.43 -8.77 -11.92
C THR A 21 -5.66 -9.78 -10.79
N PRO A 22 -4.62 -10.25 -10.09
CA PRO A 22 -4.81 -10.99 -8.83
C PRO A 22 -5.62 -10.09 -7.90
N GLY A 23 -6.75 -10.63 -7.43
CA GLY A 23 -7.87 -9.82 -7.01
C GLY A 23 -7.61 -8.87 -5.84
N GLN A 24 -8.49 -7.89 -5.74
CA GLN A 24 -9.17 -7.66 -4.48
C GLN A 24 -10.59 -7.18 -4.72
N GLU A 25 -11.49 -8.05 -4.32
CA GLU A 25 -12.94 -7.90 -4.28
C GLU A 25 -13.35 -6.94 -3.15
N ALA A 26 -14.18 -5.97 -3.53
CA ALA A 26 -15.22 -5.24 -2.78
C ALA A 26 -15.02 -4.81 -1.30
N LYS A 27 -15.15 -3.50 -1.01
CA LYS A 27 -16.17 -2.96 -0.08
C LYS A 27 -16.31 -1.42 -0.14
N ALA A 28 -17.55 -0.94 -0.02
CA ALA A 28 -18.02 0.45 -0.08
C ALA A 28 -17.57 1.34 1.12
N PRO A 29 -17.85 2.67 1.11
CA PRO A 29 -17.11 3.68 1.87
C PRO A 29 -17.64 3.86 3.31
N SER A 30 -16.71 3.88 4.25
CA SER A 30 -16.88 4.40 5.62
C SER A 30 -15.46 4.71 6.07
N ASP A 31 -15.13 5.99 6.25
CA ASP A 31 -13.83 6.57 6.66
C ASP A 31 -12.60 5.67 6.42
N PRO A 32 -11.67 5.98 5.49
CA PRO A 32 -10.54 5.09 5.24
C PRO A 32 -9.60 5.11 6.45
N LYS A 33 -9.92 4.31 7.48
CA LYS A 33 -8.96 3.72 8.39
C LYS A 33 -8.08 2.92 7.45
N LEU A 34 -6.94 3.49 7.09
CA LEU A 34 -5.94 2.84 6.25
C LEU A 34 -5.74 1.45 6.83
N THR A 35 -6.23 0.45 6.12
CA THR A 35 -6.10 -0.94 6.57
C THR A 35 -4.61 -1.27 6.56
N GLY A 36 -4.16 -2.19 7.42
CA GLY A 36 -2.73 -2.47 7.59
C GLY A 36 -1.97 -2.69 6.27
N VAL A 37 -2.62 -3.27 5.25
CA VAL A 37 -2.02 -3.43 3.92
C VAL A 37 -1.76 -2.09 3.22
N ALA A 38 -2.75 -1.19 3.20
CA ALA A 38 -2.61 0.12 2.58
C ALA A 38 -1.60 1.00 3.35
N LEU A 39 -1.59 0.91 4.68
CA LEU A 39 -0.63 1.63 5.51
C LEU A 39 0.82 1.13 5.27
N ALA A 40 1.01 -0.19 5.23
CA ALA A 40 2.31 -0.78 4.94
C ALA A 40 2.83 -0.38 3.55
N ALA A 41 1.95 -0.35 2.54
CA ALA A 41 2.30 0.09 1.19
C ALA A 41 2.69 1.58 1.16
N ALA A 42 1.96 2.45 1.88
CA ALA A 42 2.29 3.86 1.98
C ALA A 42 3.66 4.08 2.63
N VAL A 43 3.93 3.42 3.76
CA VAL A 43 5.23 3.48 4.43
C VAL A 43 6.34 2.93 3.54
N LYS A 44 6.13 1.77 2.91
CA LYS A 44 7.11 1.19 1.98
C LYS A 44 7.43 2.15 0.83
N GLY A 45 6.40 2.76 0.24
CA GLY A 45 6.58 3.79 -0.77
C GLY A 45 7.41 4.97 -0.25
N SER A 46 7.13 5.49 0.94
CA SER A 46 7.91 6.58 1.51
C SER A 46 9.38 6.22 1.75
N LEU A 47 9.68 5.00 2.19
CA LEU A 47 11.05 4.52 2.36
C LEU A 47 11.76 4.33 1.01
N ASP A 48 11.07 3.82 -0.01
CA ASP A 48 11.63 3.61 -1.34
C ASP A 48 11.91 4.91 -2.10
N ASN A 49 11.20 6.00 -1.75
CA ASN A 49 11.47 7.32 -2.30
C ASN A 49 12.72 7.98 -1.71
N ASP A 50 13.25 7.45 -0.60
CA ASP A 50 14.46 7.98 0.02
C ASP A 50 15.72 7.33 -0.59
N LEU A 51 16.61 8.16 -1.11
CA LEU A 51 17.81 7.69 -1.80
C LEU A 51 18.78 6.93 -0.90
N ALA A 52 18.81 7.23 0.40
CA ALA A 52 19.66 6.55 1.36
C ALA A 52 19.09 5.18 1.73
N LEU A 53 17.77 5.00 1.68
CA LEU A 53 17.09 3.79 2.15
C LEU A 53 16.69 2.80 1.05
N GLN A 54 16.40 3.28 -0.16
CA GLN A 54 15.91 2.45 -1.27
C GLN A 54 16.81 1.24 -1.58
N LYS A 55 18.12 1.38 -1.38
CA LYS A 55 19.12 0.35 -1.70
C LYS A 55 19.03 -0.86 -0.76
N PHE A 56 18.45 -0.69 0.42
CA PHE A 56 18.37 -1.74 1.45
C PHE A 56 17.15 -2.65 1.32
N ASN A 57 16.19 -2.32 0.45
CA ASN A 57 14.96 -3.10 0.24
C ASN A 57 14.28 -3.50 1.57
N LEU A 58 14.10 -2.52 2.46
CA LEU A 58 13.53 -2.73 3.80
C LEU A 58 12.13 -3.35 3.71
N LYS A 59 11.88 -4.34 4.56
CA LYS A 59 10.58 -5.03 4.61
C LYS A 59 9.67 -4.30 5.59
N VAL A 60 8.50 -3.90 5.10
CA VAL A 60 7.49 -3.22 5.93
C VAL A 60 6.29 -4.13 6.11
N LYS A 61 5.84 -4.25 7.35
CA LYS A 61 4.56 -4.86 7.71
C LYS A 61 3.77 -3.84 8.50
N ALA A 62 2.46 -3.83 8.35
CA ALA A 62 1.63 -3.04 9.25
C ALA A 62 0.37 -3.82 9.61
N LYS A 63 -0.03 -3.66 10.86
CA LYS A 63 -1.23 -4.26 11.44
C LYS A 63 -2.01 -3.14 12.12
N ASP A 64 -3.20 -2.88 11.59
CA ASP A 64 -4.00 -1.72 11.97
C ASP A 64 -3.23 -0.40 11.78
N ALA A 65 -2.67 0.15 12.85
CA ALA A 65 -1.93 1.41 12.87
C ALA A 65 -0.49 1.26 13.38
N ASP A 66 -0.07 0.02 13.67
CA ASP A 66 1.26 -0.31 14.14
C ASP A 66 2.07 -0.83 12.96
N VAL A 67 3.23 -0.23 12.73
CA VAL A 67 4.11 -0.52 11.60
C VAL A 67 5.36 -1.19 12.13
N THR A 68 5.80 -2.25 11.48
CA THR A 68 7.07 -2.91 11.75
C THR A 68 7.95 -2.80 10.51
N ILE A 69 9.19 -2.32 10.71
CA ILE A 69 10.19 -2.21 9.66
C ILE A 69 11.31 -3.19 10.00
N GLU A 70 11.61 -4.10 9.08
CA GLU A 70 12.62 -5.14 9.22
C GLU A 70 13.65 -5.01 8.10
N GLY A 71 14.93 -5.24 8.40
CA GLY A 71 15.98 -5.23 7.38
C GLY A 71 17.35 -5.00 7.99
N ALA A 72 18.31 -4.75 7.12
CA ALA A 72 19.65 -4.38 7.54
C ALA A 72 20.13 -3.17 6.73
N VAL A 73 20.83 -2.26 7.40
CA VAL A 73 21.42 -1.05 6.81
C VAL A 73 22.90 -0.97 7.13
N ASP A 74 23.60 -0.02 6.51
CA ASP A 74 25.04 0.14 6.69
C ASP A 74 25.35 0.94 7.97
N GLU A 75 24.54 1.96 8.29
CA GLU A 75 24.81 2.93 9.36
C GLU A 75 23.59 3.14 10.26
N GLY A 76 23.83 3.46 11.54
CA GLY A 76 22.75 3.75 12.50
C GLY A 76 21.89 4.97 12.12
N GLU A 77 22.44 5.94 11.39
CA GLU A 77 21.69 7.10 10.90
C GLU A 77 20.54 6.69 9.97
N GLN A 78 20.74 5.63 9.18
CA GLN A 78 19.74 5.10 8.26
C GLN A 78 18.59 4.41 9.02
N ILE A 79 18.88 3.78 10.18
CA ILE A 79 17.86 3.22 11.08
C ILE A 79 16.96 4.35 11.58
N ALA A 80 17.55 5.44 12.08
CA ALA A 80 16.80 6.59 12.59
C ALA A 80 15.97 7.25 11.48
N LEU A 81 16.55 7.43 10.29
CA LEU A 81 15.86 7.99 9.13
C LEU A 81 14.64 7.15 8.72
N ALA A 82 14.77 5.82 8.68
CA ALA A 82 13.67 4.93 8.35
C ALA A 82 12.50 5.05 9.35
N GLY A 83 12.81 5.15 10.65
CA GLY A 83 11.81 5.39 11.68
C GLY A 83 11.09 6.73 11.48
N MET A 84 11.84 7.81 11.30
CA MET A 84 11.28 9.16 11.09
C MET A 84 10.38 9.24 9.85
N ILE A 85 10.77 8.61 8.75
CA ILE A 85 9.97 8.61 7.52
C ILE A 85 8.67 7.84 7.75
N ALA A 86 8.72 6.69 8.41
CA ALA A 86 7.53 5.90 8.72
C ALA A 86 6.56 6.64 9.66
N GLU A 87 7.07 7.33 10.68
CA GLU A 87 6.24 8.13 11.60
C GLU A 87 5.51 9.30 10.91
N LYS A 88 6.10 9.87 9.85
CA LYS A 88 5.45 10.95 9.07
C LYS A 88 4.25 10.47 8.25
N VAL A 89 4.11 9.15 8.04
CA VAL A 89 3.00 8.62 7.26
C VAL A 89 1.71 8.73 8.06
N LYS A 90 0.71 9.38 7.45
CA LYS A 90 -0.61 9.56 8.08
C LYS A 90 -1.22 8.20 8.42
N GLY A 91 -1.67 8.04 9.66
CA GLY A 91 -2.32 6.81 10.14
C GLY A 91 -1.38 5.87 10.90
N VAL A 92 -0.07 6.14 10.91
CA VAL A 92 0.87 5.46 11.78
C VAL A 92 0.68 5.96 13.21
N ARG A 93 0.51 5.02 14.15
CA ARG A 93 0.46 5.29 15.60
C ARG A 93 1.72 4.86 16.31
N TYR A 94 2.33 3.77 15.83
CA TYR A 94 3.52 3.20 16.42
C TYR A 94 4.42 2.62 15.32
N VAL A 95 5.73 2.80 15.49
CA VAL A 95 6.75 2.21 14.61
C VAL A 95 7.66 1.32 15.43
N ASP A 96 7.62 0.02 15.13
CA ASP A 96 8.53 -0.99 15.61
C ASP A 96 9.71 -1.11 14.63
N ASN A 97 10.81 -0.45 14.94
CA ASN A 97 12.00 -0.44 14.10
C ASN A 97 12.92 -1.62 14.47
N LYS A 98 12.90 -2.67 13.63
CA LYS A 98 13.72 -3.88 13.75
C LYS A 98 14.77 -3.94 12.65
N ILE A 99 15.38 -2.79 12.35
CA ILE A 99 16.49 -2.71 11.41
C ILE A 99 17.79 -2.89 12.18
N ASP A 100 18.67 -3.76 11.66
CA ASP A 100 20.01 -3.96 12.18
C ASP A 100 21.04 -3.13 11.40
N ALA A 101 21.99 -2.50 12.10
CA ALA A 101 23.15 -1.87 11.48
C ALA A 101 24.28 -2.90 11.37
N LYS A 102 24.97 -2.90 10.24
CA LYS A 102 26.13 -3.79 10.00
C LYS A 102 27.47 -3.23 10.50
N ASN A 103 27.49 -1.97 10.93
CA ASN A 103 28.70 -1.24 11.33
C ASN A 103 29.15 -1.54 12.76
#